data_AF-A0A7J7P2V0-F1
#
_entry.id   AF-A0A7J7P2V0-F1
#
_cell.length_a   1.000
_cell.length_b   1.000
_cell.length_c   1.000
_cell.angle_alpha   90.00
_cell.angle_beta   90.00
_cell.angle_gamma   90.00
#
_symmetry.space_group_name_H-M   'P 1'
#
loop_
_entity.id
_entity.type
_entity.pdbx_description
1 polymer ?
#
loop_
_entity_poly.entity_id
_entity_poly.type
_entity_poly.pdbx_seq_one_letter_code
_entity_poly.pdbx_strand_id
1 'polypeptide(L)'
;MKTKHIKSILPYFKPKTTHFKFDLYFGTENTNERVVCVKNLSPEDVLLHATRLRNALGRKVVKLRIMHIIKHPSVQGTWTANMKF
;
A
#
# COMPACT_ATOMS: atom_id res chain seq x y z
N MET A 1 0.52 29.69 -9.96
CA MET A 1 1.49 28.77 -9.31
C MET A 1 1.05 27.29 -9.30
N LYS A 2 -0.25 26.95 -9.24
CA LYS A 2 -0.77 25.57 -9.15
C LYS A 2 -0.36 24.60 -10.28
N THR A 3 -0.16 25.10 -11.50
CA THR A 3 0.08 24.29 -12.71
C THR A 3 1.54 23.88 -12.94
N LYS A 4 2.50 24.57 -12.31
CA LYS A 4 3.94 24.27 -12.49
C LYS A 4 4.37 23.00 -11.74
N HIS A 5 3.81 22.77 -10.55
CA HIS A 5 4.14 21.58 -9.75
C HIS A 5 3.64 20.31 -10.42
N ILE A 6 2.39 20.25 -10.86
CA ILE A 6 1.83 19.04 -11.51
C ILE A 6 2.67 18.62 -12.73
N LYS A 7 3.13 19.58 -13.54
CA LYS A 7 3.98 19.30 -14.72
C LYS A 7 5.35 18.71 -14.39
N SER A 8 5.96 19.02 -13.25
CA SER A 8 7.27 18.49 -12.88
C SER A 8 7.20 17.06 -12.32
N ILE A 9 6.08 16.67 -11.72
CA ILE A 9 5.87 15.34 -11.13
C ILE A 9 5.27 14.33 -12.13
N LEU A 10 4.44 14.79 -13.08
CA LEU A 10 3.83 13.94 -14.13
C LEU A 10 4.79 12.99 -14.87
N PRO A 11 6.07 13.35 -15.16
CA PRO A 11 7.02 12.44 -15.80
C PRO A 11 7.40 11.22 -14.95
N TYR A 12 7.44 11.35 -13.62
CA TYR A 12 7.74 10.26 -12.68
C TYR A 12 6.55 9.32 -12.46
N PHE A 13 5.38 9.76 -12.88
CA PHE A 13 4.12 9.04 -12.73
C PHE A 13 3.72 8.25 -13.98
N LYS A 14 4.28 8.53 -15.16
CA LYS A 14 4.01 7.71 -16.34
C LYS A 14 4.47 6.26 -16.08
N PRO A 15 3.58 5.26 -16.23
CA PRO A 15 3.87 3.92 -15.75
C PRO A 15 4.91 3.20 -16.62
N LYS A 16 5.82 2.46 -15.97
CA LYS A 16 6.54 1.32 -16.60
C LYS A 16 5.70 0.04 -16.61
N THR A 17 4.51 0.04 -16.00
CA THR A 17 3.63 -1.12 -15.82
C THR A 17 2.18 -0.80 -16.21
N THR A 18 1.62 -1.61 -17.10
CA THR A 18 0.38 -1.38 -17.89
C THR A 18 -0.94 -1.28 -17.11
N HIS A 19 -0.96 -1.36 -15.78
CA HIS A 19 -2.20 -1.53 -15.00
C HIS A 19 -2.58 -0.36 -14.07
N PHE A 20 -1.81 0.74 -14.03
CA PHE A 20 -2.12 1.88 -13.16
C PHE A 20 -2.83 2.99 -13.93
N LYS A 21 -4.13 3.17 -13.66
CA LYS A 21 -4.93 4.28 -14.20
C LYS A 21 -4.73 5.51 -13.32
N PHE A 22 -4.22 6.60 -13.92
CA PHE A 22 -3.98 7.89 -13.27
C PHE A 22 -5.27 8.70 -13.17
N ASP A 23 -6.27 8.15 -12.50
CA ASP A 23 -7.35 8.99 -12.01
C ASP A 23 -6.87 9.58 -10.67
N LEU A 24 -7.21 10.82 -10.35
CA LEU A 24 -6.87 11.54 -9.11
C LEU A 24 -7.41 10.89 -7.82
N TYR A 25 -7.85 9.63 -7.93
CA TYR A 25 -8.25 8.67 -6.93
C TYR A 25 -7.38 7.43 -7.16
N PHE A 26 -6.39 7.18 -6.30
CA PHE A 26 -5.62 5.94 -6.32
C PHE A 26 -6.53 4.78 -5.90
N GLY A 27 -7.31 4.26 -6.86
CA GLY A 27 -8.12 3.07 -6.70
C GLY A 27 -7.23 1.85 -6.78
N THR A 28 -7.02 1.19 -5.65
CA THR A 28 -6.54 -0.20 -5.66
C THR A 28 -7.63 -1.10 -6.25
N GLU A 29 -7.32 -2.33 -6.70
CA GLU A 29 -8.35 -3.29 -7.14
C GLU A 29 -9.44 -3.53 -6.07
N ASN A 30 -9.11 -3.23 -4.82
CA ASN A 30 -10.06 -3.12 -3.72
C ASN A 30 -10.75 -1.75 -3.75
N THR A 31 -12.07 -1.70 -3.63
CA THR A 31 -12.94 -0.50 -3.57
C THR A 31 -12.70 0.42 -2.37
N ASN A 32 -11.57 0.30 -1.69
CA ASN A 32 -11.22 1.08 -0.51
C ASN A 32 -10.58 2.41 -0.91
N GLU A 33 -11.10 3.50 -0.34
CA GLU A 33 -10.55 4.84 -0.54
C GLU A 33 -9.47 5.16 0.49
N ARG A 34 -8.38 5.78 0.03
CA ARG A 34 -7.34 6.36 0.88
C ARG A 34 -7.06 7.79 0.46
N VAL A 35 -7.40 8.73 1.33
CA VAL A 35 -7.25 10.17 1.08
C VAL A 35 -6.02 10.70 1.81
N VAL A 36 -5.21 11.50 1.11
CA VAL A 36 -4.05 12.20 1.67
C VAL A 36 -4.15 13.67 1.29
N CYS A 37 -4.06 14.56 2.27
CA CYS A 37 -4.01 16.01 2.01
C CYS A 37 -2.61 16.40 1.51
N VAL A 38 -2.55 17.12 0.39
CA VAL A 38 -1.29 17.61 -0.23
C VAL A 38 -1.16 19.13 -0.18
N LYS A 39 -1.97 19.81 0.63
CA LYS A 39 -1.97 21.27 0.71
C LYS A 39 -0.64 21.77 1.29
N ASN A 40 -0.01 22.70 0.58
CA ASN A 40 1.25 23.36 0.98
C ASN A 40 2.46 22.40 1.17
N LEU A 41 2.42 21.20 0.59
CA LEU A 41 3.57 20.29 0.57
C LEU A 41 4.53 20.62 -0.57
N SER A 42 5.81 20.29 -0.39
CA SER A 42 6.79 20.37 -1.46
C SER A 42 6.51 19.32 -2.55
N PRO A 43 6.97 19.51 -3.80
CA PRO A 43 6.82 18.51 -4.86
C PRO A 43 7.43 17.13 -4.51
N GLU A 44 8.50 17.13 -3.73
CA GLU A 44 9.21 15.92 -3.28
C GLU A 44 8.35 15.12 -2.30
N ASP A 45 7.71 15.81 -1.35
CA ASP A 45 6.78 15.19 -0.40
C ASP A 45 5.56 14.61 -1.12
N VAL A 46 5.03 15.31 -2.13
CA VAL A 46 3.92 14.82 -2.96
C VAL A 46 4.33 13.55 -3.72
N LEU A 47 5.54 13.51 -4.29
CA LEU A 47 6.07 12.32 -4.97
C LEU A 47 6.20 11.14 -3.99
N LEU A 48 6.68 11.39 -2.77
CA LEU A 48 6.79 10.38 -1.72
C LEU A 48 5.42 9.82 -1.33
N HIS A 49 4.43 10.68 -1.11
CA HIS A 49 3.06 10.26 -0.77
C HIS A 49 2.43 9.41 -1.86
N ALA A 50 2.58 9.81 -3.12
CA ALA A 50 2.07 9.02 -4.23
C ALA A 50 2.83 7.70 -4.43
N THR A 51 4.14 7.67 -4.17
CA THR A 51 4.92 6.41 -4.16
C THR A 51 4.43 5.46 -3.07
N ARG A 52 4.11 5.97 -1.89
CA ARG A 52 3.50 5.19 -0.79
C ARG A 52 2.12 4.66 -1.17
N LEU A 53 1.28 5.47 -1.83
CA LEU A 53 -0.03 5.03 -2.31
C LEU A 53 0.08 3.97 -3.41
N ARG A 54 1.02 4.13 -4.35
CA ARG A 54 1.31 3.14 -5.39
C ARG A 54 1.73 1.80 -4.81
N ASN A 55 2.58 1.80 -3.79
CA ASN A 55 3.10 0.58 -3.17
C ASN A 55 2.13 0.00 -2.11
N ALA A 56 1.00 0.65 -1.84
CA ALA A 56 0.06 0.20 -0.83
C ALA A 56 -0.95 -0.81 -1.39
N LEU A 57 -1.33 -1.78 -0.55
CA LEU A 57 -2.32 -2.81 -0.87
C LEU A 57 -3.79 -2.36 -0.75
N GLY A 58 -4.05 -1.13 -0.27
CA GLY A 58 -5.42 -0.63 -0.06
C GLY A 58 -6.16 -1.23 1.15
N ARG A 59 -5.48 -1.90 2.09
CA ARG A 59 -6.10 -2.39 3.35
C ARG A 59 -6.26 -1.27 4.37
N LYS A 60 -7.22 -1.34 5.30
CA LYS A 60 -7.27 -0.41 6.43
C LYS A 60 -5.99 -0.53 7.28
N VAL A 61 -5.40 0.60 7.67
CA VAL A 61 -4.21 0.59 8.54
C VAL A 61 -4.65 0.18 9.95
N VAL A 62 -4.18 -0.98 10.39
CA VAL A 62 -4.46 -1.55 11.71
C VAL A 62 -3.15 -2.04 12.34
N LYS A 63 -3.05 -2.01 13.67
CA LYS A 63 -1.87 -2.55 14.37
C LYS A 63 -1.73 -4.04 14.05
N LEU A 64 -0.54 -4.45 13.64
CA LEU A 64 -0.24 -5.87 13.41
C LEU A 64 -0.36 -6.64 14.72
N ARG A 65 -1.14 -7.73 14.70
CA ARG A 65 -1.30 -8.62 15.86
C ARG A 65 -0.21 -9.70 15.93
N ILE A 66 0.16 -10.27 14.78
CA ILE A 66 1.14 -11.34 14.64
C ILE A 66 1.98 -11.03 13.39
N MET A 67 3.31 -11.17 13.48
CA MET A 67 4.22 -10.88 12.37
C MET A 67 4.16 -11.94 11.26
N HIS A 68 4.05 -13.21 11.64
CA HIS A 68 4.02 -14.33 10.71
C HIS A 68 2.64 -14.99 10.71
N ILE A 69 1.95 -14.90 9.57
CA ILE A 69 0.67 -15.58 9.37
C ILE A 69 0.97 -16.93 8.73
N ILE A 70 0.74 -18.01 9.47
CA ILE A 70 0.94 -19.37 8.99
C ILE A 70 -0.38 -20.13 9.17
N LYS A 71 -0.90 -20.71 8.09
CA LYS A 71 -2.16 -21.49 8.12
C LYS A 71 -1.94 -22.91 8.65
N HIS A 72 -0.77 -23.49 8.40
CA HIS A 72 -0.41 -24.85 8.80
C HIS A 72 0.92 -24.81 9.56
N PRO A 73 0.89 -24.57 10.89
CA PRO A 73 2.09 -24.26 11.66
C PRO A 73 2.96 -25.48 12.01
N SER A 74 2.43 -26.70 11.93
CA SER A 74 3.18 -27.93 12.21
C SER A 74 2.92 -28.97 11.12
N VAL A 75 3.99 -29.71 10.79
CA VAL A 75 3.95 -30.86 9.88
C VAL A 75 3.79 -32.17 10.66
N GLN A 76 4.40 -32.27 11.84
CA GLN A 76 4.44 -33.49 12.66
C GLN A 76 3.32 -33.57 13.70
N GLY A 77 2.50 -32.52 13.80
CA GLY A 77 1.44 -32.39 14.80
C GLY A 77 1.76 -31.32 15.84
N THR A 78 0.71 -30.82 16.48
CA THR A 78 0.84 -29.90 17.62
C THR A 78 0.95 -30.72 18.89
N TRP A 79 1.75 -30.26 19.86
CA TRP A 79 1.87 -30.92 21.15
C TRP A 79 0.49 -31.06 21.82
N THR A 80 0.19 -32.25 22.34
CA THR A 80 -1.05 -32.54 23.07
C THR A 80 -0.76 -33.36 24.32
N ALA A 81 -1.53 -33.14 25.39
CA ALA A 81 -1.33 -33.82 26.68
C ALA A 81 -1.50 -35.35 26.60
N ASN A 82 -2.22 -35.84 25.60
CA ASN A 82 -2.50 -37.26 25.40
C ASN A 82 -1.42 -37.99 24.56
N MET A 83 -0.30 -37.32 24.24
CA MET A 83 0.82 -37.98 23.56
C MET A 83 1.40 -39.07 24.44
N LYS A 84 1.32 -40.32 23.96
CA LYS A 84 2.05 -41.46 24.51
C LYS A 84 3.36 -41.59 23.74
N PHE A 85 4.46 -41.73 24.47
CA PHE A 85 5.80 -41.98 23.93
C PHE A 85 6.02 -43.47 23.70
#